data_AF-A0A9D2SFT1-F1
#
_entry.id   AF-A0A9D2SFT1-F1
#
_cell.length_a   1.000
_cell.length_b   1.000
_cell.length_c   1.000
_cell.angle_alpha   90.00
_cell.angle_beta   90.00
_cell.angle_gamma   90.00
#
_symmetry.space_group_name_H-M   'P 1'
#
loop_
_entity.id
_entity.type
_entity.pdbx_description
1 polymer ?
#
loop_
_entity_poly.entity_id
_entity_poly.type
_entity_poly.pdbx_seq_one_letter_code
_entity_poly.pdbx_strand_id
1 'polypeptide(L)'
;MLFQKFQQFMYGRYGGDKFSLFLLAVAIVFSFLGGLFWPLSLVADVLLIYTIFRMFSRNYTARQREYAVFMKVWGPVENWFRFQTRRFKERKTYKYFHCPTCKQRLRAPRGRGKIQVTCQNCHNVFQTKT
;
A
#
# COMPACT_ATOMS: atom_id res chain seq x y z
N MET A 1 -1.58 -22.94 25.90
CA MET A 1 -2.49 -24.00 25.37
C MET A 1 -3.56 -23.47 24.40
N LEU A 2 -4.34 -22.42 24.70
CA LEU A 2 -5.45 -21.97 23.82
C LEU A 2 -4.99 -21.53 22.41
N PHE A 3 -3.88 -20.78 22.34
CA PHE A 3 -3.32 -20.31 21.07
C PHE A 3 -2.87 -21.44 20.15
N GLN A 4 -2.28 -22.51 20.71
CA GLN A 4 -1.89 -23.70 19.95
C GLN A 4 -3.10 -24.45 19.38
N LYS A 5 -4.19 -24.57 20.16
CA LYS A 5 -5.46 -25.14 19.68
C LYS A 5 -6.07 -24.30 18.56
N PHE A 6 -5.99 -22.97 18.67
CA PHE A 6 -6.45 -22.07 17.62
C PHE A 6 -5.60 -22.17 16.34
N GLN A 7 -4.28 -22.28 16.47
CA GLN A 7 -3.37 -22.50 15.33
C GLN A 7 -3.67 -23.83 14.62
N GLN A 8 -3.90 -24.91 15.38
CA GLN A 8 -4.33 -26.20 14.83
C GLN A 8 -5.69 -26.09 14.12
N PHE A 9 -6.63 -25.32 14.67
CA PHE A 9 -7.90 -25.05 14.00
C PHE A 9 -7.69 -24.26 12.70
N MET A 10 -6.83 -23.26 12.67
CA MET A 10 -6.56 -22.48 11.46
C MET A 10 -5.77 -23.25 10.39
N TYR A 11 -5.24 -24.43 10.72
CA TYR A 11 -4.51 -25.26 9.76
C TYR A 11 -5.42 -25.66 8.58
N GLY A 12 -4.95 -25.41 7.36
CA GLY A 12 -5.70 -25.70 6.12
C GLY A 12 -6.84 -24.73 5.82
N ARG A 13 -6.97 -23.61 6.54
CA ARG A 13 -7.88 -22.50 6.22
C ARG A 13 -7.12 -21.34 5.58
N TYR A 14 -7.84 -20.48 4.87
CA TYR A 14 -7.23 -19.39 4.11
C TYR A 14 -6.55 -18.33 4.99
N GLY A 15 -7.20 -17.92 6.09
CA GLY A 15 -6.70 -16.87 6.97
C GLY A 15 -6.98 -15.44 6.47
N GLY A 16 -6.29 -14.46 7.05
CA GLY A 16 -6.44 -13.05 6.71
C GLY A 16 -5.45 -12.59 5.63
N ASP A 17 -5.91 -11.76 4.70
CA ASP A 17 -5.08 -11.08 3.70
C ASP A 17 -5.40 -9.57 3.62
N LYS A 18 -4.76 -8.84 2.69
CA LYS A 18 -5.02 -7.39 2.55
C LYS A 18 -6.48 -7.08 2.16
N PHE A 19 -7.16 -7.99 1.45
CA PHE A 19 -8.56 -7.79 1.09
C PHE A 19 -9.47 -7.97 2.31
N SER A 20 -9.21 -8.96 3.17
CA SER A 20 -9.91 -9.12 4.45
C SER A 20 -9.69 -7.91 5.37
N LEU A 21 -8.46 -7.36 5.42
CA LEU A 21 -8.17 -6.14 6.17
C LEU A 21 -8.92 -4.92 5.61
N PHE A 22 -9.01 -4.82 4.28
CA PHE A 22 -9.79 -3.77 3.63
C PHE A 22 -11.28 -3.87 3.99
N LEU A 23 -11.88 -5.06 3.88
CA LEU A 23 -13.28 -5.30 4.26
C LEU A 23 -13.54 -5.00 5.74
N LEU A 24 -12.62 -5.38 6.62
CA LEU A 24 -12.71 -5.08 8.04
C LEU A 24 -12.64 -3.57 8.33
N ALA A 25 -11.75 -2.84 7.66
CA ALA A 25 -11.68 -1.38 7.79
C ALA A 25 -12.97 -0.70 7.30
N VAL A 26 -13.52 -1.16 6.18
CA VAL A 26 -14.79 -0.66 5.63
C VAL A 26 -15.96 -0.97 6.59
N ALA A 27 -16.01 -2.17 7.16
CA ALA A 27 -17.02 -2.55 8.15
C ALA A 27 -16.95 -1.65 9.40
N ILE A 28 -15.75 -1.36 9.90
CA ILE A 28 -15.56 -0.45 11.05
C ILE A 28 -16.09 0.95 10.70
N VAL A 29 -15.73 1.50 9.53
CA VAL A 29 -16.22 2.82 9.09
C VAL A 29 -17.74 2.86 9.01
N PHE A 30 -18.36 1.84 8.39
CA PHE A 30 -19.82 1.76 8.33
C PHE A 30 -20.49 1.58 9.70
N SER A 31 -19.85 0.85 10.62
CA SER A 31 -20.34 0.70 11.99
C SER A 31 -20.39 2.05 12.71
N PHE A 32 -19.34 2.87 12.59
CA PHE A 32 -19.32 4.24 13.13
C PHE A 32 -20.39 5.13 12.50
N LEU A 33 -20.59 5.04 11.18
CA LEU A 33 -21.64 5.81 10.48
C LEU A 33 -23.05 5.29 10.78
N GLY A 34 -23.19 4.04 11.22
CA GLY A 34 -24.45 3.42 11.62
C GLY A 34 -25.13 4.11 12.79
N GLY A 35 -24.37 4.84 13.63
CA GLY A 35 -24.94 5.67 14.69
C GLY A 35 -25.79 6.84 14.17
N LEU A 36 -25.56 7.28 12.92
CA LEU A 36 -26.37 8.32 12.27
C LEU A 36 -27.50 7.72 11.42
N PHE A 37 -27.26 6.57 10.79
CA PHE A 37 -28.23 5.91 9.92
C PHE A 37 -28.18 4.38 10.12
N TRP A 38 -29.18 3.86 10.83
CA TRP A 38 -29.23 2.47 11.28
C TRP A 38 -29.05 1.40 10.17
N PRO A 39 -29.46 1.59 8.90
CA PRO A 39 -29.21 0.57 7.88
C PRO A 39 -27.73 0.39 7.55
N LEU A 40 -26.86 1.37 7.82
CA LEU A 40 -25.41 1.23 7.61
C LEU A 40 -24.78 0.28 8.63
N SER A 41 -25.32 0.16 9.85
CA SER A 41 -24.83 -0.83 10.80
C SER A 41 -25.11 -2.26 10.32
N LEU A 42 -26.28 -2.51 9.71
CA LEU A 42 -26.57 -3.80 9.08
C LEU A 42 -25.58 -4.15 7.97
N VAL A 43 -25.21 -3.17 7.13
CA VAL A 43 -24.19 -3.36 6.09
C VAL A 43 -22.83 -3.71 6.72
N ALA A 44 -22.46 -3.03 7.81
CA ALA A 44 -21.25 -3.35 8.56
C ALA A 44 -21.26 -4.79 9.10
N ASP A 45 -22.38 -5.24 9.68
CA ASP A 45 -22.53 -6.59 10.22
C ASP A 45 -22.41 -7.65 9.12
N VAL A 46 -23.05 -7.43 7.96
CA VAL A 46 -22.94 -8.33 6.80
C VAL A 46 -21.50 -8.41 6.30
N LEU A 47 -20.80 -7.28 6.20
CA LEU A 47 -19.39 -7.25 5.79
C LEU A 47 -18.49 -7.97 6.79
N LEU A 48 -18.76 -7.84 8.09
CA LEU A 48 -18.00 -8.52 9.14
C LEU A 48 -18.20 -10.05 9.05
N ILE A 49 -19.45 -10.50 8.95
CA ILE A 49 -19.80 -11.93 8.79
C ILE A 49 -19.13 -12.49 7.54
N TYR A 50 -19.19 -11.77 6.41
CA TYR A 50 -18.54 -12.18 5.17
C TYR A 50 -17.02 -12.29 5.34
N THR A 51 -16.39 -11.33 6.01
CA THR A 51 -14.93 -11.33 6.24
C THR A 51 -14.51 -12.53 7.11
N ILE A 52 -15.27 -12.83 8.16
CA ILE A 52 -15.08 -14.01 9.01
C ILE A 52 -15.22 -15.29 8.17
N PHE A 53 -16.32 -15.44 7.44
CA PHE A 53 -16.54 -16.59 6.56
C PHE A 53 -15.38 -16.79 5.57
N ARG A 54 -14.88 -15.70 4.97
CA ARG A 54 -13.76 -15.71 4.04
C ARG A 54 -12.47 -16.22 4.70
N MET A 55 -12.15 -15.72 5.90
CA MET A 55 -10.96 -16.13 6.65
C MET A 55 -10.99 -17.61 7.04
N PHE A 56 -12.16 -18.14 7.39
CA PHE A 56 -12.33 -19.55 7.76
C PHE A 56 -12.56 -20.49 6.58
N SER A 57 -12.64 -19.97 5.35
CA SER A 57 -12.83 -20.77 4.13
C SER A 57 -11.64 -21.70 3.88
N ARG A 58 -11.93 -22.93 3.44
CA ARG A 58 -10.90 -23.91 3.02
C ARG A 58 -10.58 -23.86 1.53
N ASN A 59 -11.38 -23.17 0.72
CA ASN A 59 -11.17 -23.11 -0.72
C ASN A 59 -10.10 -22.05 -1.08
N TYR A 60 -8.83 -22.45 -1.03
CA TYR A 60 -7.71 -21.55 -1.26
C TYR A 60 -7.74 -20.92 -2.66
N THR A 61 -8.02 -21.73 -3.69
CA THR A 61 -7.99 -21.28 -5.09
C THR A 61 -9.01 -20.18 -5.39
N ALA A 62 -10.24 -20.32 -4.89
CA ALA A 62 -11.27 -19.29 -5.06
C ALA A 62 -10.88 -17.99 -4.35
N ARG A 63 -10.37 -18.09 -3.11
CA ARG A 63 -10.00 -16.92 -2.30
C ARG A 63 -8.79 -16.18 -2.87
N GLN A 64 -7.84 -16.90 -3.46
CA GLN A 64 -6.72 -16.32 -4.18
C GLN A 64 -7.17 -15.58 -5.45
N ARG A 65 -8.17 -16.09 -6.18
CA ARG A 65 -8.73 -15.37 -7.35
C ARG A 65 -9.38 -14.06 -6.91
N GLU A 66 -10.18 -14.07 -5.84
CA GLU A 66 -10.76 -12.85 -5.26
C GLU A 66 -9.65 -11.84 -4.88
N TYR A 67 -8.60 -12.31 -4.20
CA TYR A 67 -7.47 -11.48 -3.80
C TYR A 67 -6.70 -10.91 -5.00
N ALA A 68 -6.49 -11.71 -6.04
CA ALA A 68 -5.82 -11.26 -7.26
C ALA A 68 -6.63 -10.19 -8.00
N VAL A 69 -7.96 -10.33 -8.07
CA VAL A 69 -8.86 -9.30 -8.63
C VAL A 69 -8.77 -8.02 -7.81
N PHE A 70 -8.84 -8.13 -6.47
CA PHE A 70 -8.67 -6.98 -5.58
C PHE A 70 -7.32 -6.28 -5.80
N MET A 71 -6.22 -7.04 -5.87
CA MET A 71 -4.88 -6.48 -6.06
C MET A 71 -4.66 -5.85 -7.44
N LYS A 72 -5.39 -6.25 -8.47
CA LYS A 72 -5.36 -5.54 -9.77
C LYS A 72 -5.88 -4.10 -9.64
N VAL A 73 -6.91 -3.90 -8.83
CA VAL A 73 -7.51 -2.57 -8.58
C VAL A 73 -6.71 -1.80 -7.52
N TRP A 74 -6.31 -2.47 -6.43
CA TRP A 74 -5.63 -1.85 -5.30
C TRP A 74 -4.14 -1.59 -5.55
N GLY A 75 -3.49 -2.39 -6.40
CA GLY A 75 -2.06 -2.32 -6.69
C GLY A 75 -1.57 -0.93 -7.14
N PRO A 76 -2.21 -0.27 -8.12
CA PRO A 76 -1.87 1.09 -8.53
C PRO A 76 -1.96 2.11 -7.39
N VAL A 77 -3.00 1.99 -6.55
CA VAL A 77 -3.23 2.87 -5.40
C VAL A 77 -2.11 2.69 -4.37
N GLU A 78 -1.80 1.44 -4.00
CA GLU A 78 -0.70 1.12 -3.07
C GLU A 78 0.65 1.61 -3.62
N ASN A 79 0.90 1.45 -4.91
CA ASN A 79 2.12 1.92 -5.56
C ASN A 79 2.24 3.45 -5.52
N TRP A 80 1.13 4.17 -5.73
CA TRP A 80 1.09 5.63 -5.65
C TRP A 80 1.41 6.12 -4.23
N PHE A 81 0.75 5.54 -3.21
CA PHE A 81 1.04 5.88 -1.81
C PHE A 81 2.48 5.55 -1.44
N ARG A 82 3.00 4.39 -1.85
CA ARG A 82 4.41 4.02 -1.62
C ARG A 82 5.36 5.01 -2.27
N PHE A 83 5.09 5.43 -3.50
CA PHE A 83 5.88 6.43 -4.20
C PHE A 83 5.85 7.78 -3.47
N GLN A 84 4.69 8.22 -3.01
CA GLN A 84 4.51 9.48 -2.30
C GLN A 84 5.23 9.46 -0.94
N THR A 85 5.08 8.39 -0.17
CA THR A 85 5.77 8.19 1.10
C THR A 85 7.28 8.17 0.91
N ARG A 86 7.79 7.46 -0.11
CA ARG A 86 9.22 7.48 -0.44
C ARG A 86 9.69 8.88 -0.79
N ARG A 87 8.93 9.60 -1.63
CA ARG A 87 9.25 10.99 -2.00
C ARG A 87 9.27 11.91 -0.79
N PHE A 88 8.34 11.73 0.15
CA PHE A 88 8.31 12.48 1.40
C PHE A 88 9.50 12.14 2.31
N LYS A 89 9.87 10.87 2.43
CA LYS A 89 11.04 10.44 3.22
C LYS A 89 12.35 10.97 2.63
N GLU A 90 12.49 10.91 1.30
CA GLU A 90 13.70 11.36 0.60
C GLU A 90 13.81 12.87 0.44
N ARG A 91 12.75 13.64 0.73
CA ARG A 91 12.71 15.11 0.52
C ARG A 91 13.82 15.86 1.26
N LYS A 92 14.27 15.34 2.40
CA LYS A 92 15.32 15.94 3.24
C LYS A 92 16.72 15.46 2.84
N THR A 93 16.84 14.24 2.32
CA THR A 93 18.13 13.63 1.99
C THR A 93 18.58 13.97 0.58
N TYR A 94 17.65 14.11 -0.37
CA TYR A 94 17.98 14.27 -1.78
C TYR A 94 17.28 15.47 -2.42
N LYS A 95 17.94 16.06 -3.41
CA LYS A 95 17.39 17.05 -4.33
C LYS A 95 17.35 16.46 -5.72
N TYR A 96 16.23 16.69 -6.39
CA TYR A 96 16.00 16.29 -7.76
C TYR A 96 16.10 17.53 -8.64
N PHE A 97 16.83 17.44 -9.75
CA PHE A 97 16.95 18.49 -10.77
C PHE A 97 16.97 17.85 -12.15
N HIS A 98 16.95 18.68 -13.20
CA HIS A 98 16.95 18.20 -14.58
C HIS A 98 18.29 18.55 -15.23
N CYS A 99 18.79 17.66 -16.07
CA CYS A 99 19.92 17.96 -16.92
C CYS A 99 19.52 19.10 -17.89
N PRO A 100 20.35 20.14 -18.08
CA PRO A 100 20.02 21.24 -19.00
C PRO A 100 19.93 20.80 -20.47
N THR A 101 20.65 19.73 -20.86
CA THR A 101 20.71 19.27 -22.25
C THR A 101 19.65 18.21 -22.56
N CYS A 102 19.62 17.11 -21.81
CA CYS A 102 18.70 15.98 -22.10
C CYS A 102 17.44 15.95 -21.24
N LYS A 103 17.26 16.91 -20.31
CA LYS A 103 16.13 16.97 -19.36
C LYS A 103 15.93 15.74 -18.46
N GLN A 104 16.90 14.81 -18.44
CA GLN A 104 16.84 13.65 -17.55
C GLN A 104 16.81 14.09 -16.08
N ARG A 105 15.96 13.44 -15.29
CA ARG A 105 15.86 13.69 -13.85
C ARG A 105 17.05 13.07 -13.11
N LEU A 106 17.89 13.92 -12.54
CA LEU A 106 19.05 13.54 -11.75
C LEU A 106 18.76 13.73 -10.25
N ARG A 107 19.46 12.97 -9.40
CA ARG A 107 19.33 12.97 -7.94
C ARG A 107 20.70 13.23 -7.32
N ALA A 108 20.79 14.18 -6.39
CA ALA A 108 21.99 14.40 -5.58
C ALA A 108 21.64 14.56 -4.09
N PRO A 109 22.54 14.20 -3.16
CA PRO A 109 22.32 14.41 -1.72
C PRO A 109 22.26 15.90 -1.39
N ARG A 110 21.40 16.30 -0.46
CA ARG A 110 21.29 17.69 0.03
C ARG A 110 22.45 18.05 0.96
N GLY A 111 22.75 19.34 1.07
CA GLY A 111 23.69 19.88 2.06
C GLY A 111 25.16 19.88 1.65
N ARG A 112 25.48 19.66 0.36
CA ARG A 112 26.86 19.66 -0.16
C ARG A 112 27.27 20.97 -0.82
N GLY A 113 26.39 21.98 -0.84
CA GLY A 113 26.68 23.27 -1.47
C GLY A 113 26.71 23.16 -3.01
N LYS A 114 27.73 23.77 -3.62
CA LYS A 114 27.98 23.71 -5.07
C LYS A 114 28.61 22.36 -5.41
N ILE A 115 27.96 21.59 -6.27
CA ILE A 115 28.46 20.30 -6.74
C ILE A 115 28.58 20.29 -8.26
N GLN A 116 29.57 19.56 -8.76
CA GLN A 116 29.69 19.23 -10.17
C GLN A 116 28.96 17.90 -10.41
N VAL A 117 28.03 17.89 -11.36
CA VAL A 117 27.21 16.71 -11.67
C VAL A 117 27.42 16.34 -13.13
N THR A 118 27.74 15.06 -13.35
CA THR A 118 27.82 14.47 -14.68
C THR A 118 26.53 13.71 -14.98
N CYS A 119 25.88 14.05 -16.08
CA CYS A 119 24.69 13.33 -16.55
C CYS A 119 25.09 11.94 -17.09
N GLN A 120 24.40 10.89 -16.67
CA GLN A 120 24.68 9.53 -17.15
C GLN A 120 24.16 9.24 -18.56
N ASN A 121 23.23 10.06 -19.08
CA ASN A 121 22.66 9.85 -20.42
C ASN A 121 23.37 10.66 -21.52
N CYS A 122 23.78 11.91 -21.23
CA CYS A 122 24.43 12.77 -22.23
C CYS A 122 25.86 13.17 -21.87
N HIS A 123 26.41 12.65 -20.77
CA HIS A 123 27.77 12.92 -20.26
C HIS A 123 28.13 14.40 -20.05
N ASN A 124 27.16 15.32 -20.19
CA ASN A 124 27.38 16.74 -19.94
C ASN A 124 27.63 16.97 -18.44
N VAL A 125 28.64 17.80 -18.16
CA VAL A 125 29.10 18.15 -16.82
C VAL A 125 28.67 19.59 -16.52
N PHE A 126 27.91 19.78 -15.45
CA PHE A 126 27.44 21.10 -15.06
C PHE A 126 27.48 21.29 -13.54
N GLN A 127 27.55 22.55 -13.10
CA GLN A 127 27.54 22.89 -11.69
C GLN A 127 26.12 23.22 -11.24
N THR A 128 25.70 22.64 -10.11
CA THR A 128 24.40 22.95 -9.49
C THR A 128 24.54 23.03 -7.97
N LYS A 129 23.64 23.79 -7.34
CA LYS A 129 23.58 23.90 -5.89
C LYS A 129 22.57 22.90 -5.34
N THR A 130 23.03 22.05 -4.43
CA THR A 130 22.18 21.13 -3.66
C THR A 130 21.30 21.87 -2.66
#